data_AF-A0A7C1IE46-F1
#
_entry.id   AF-A0A7C1IE46-F1
#
_cell.length_a   1.000
_cell.length_b   1.000
_cell.length_c   1.000
_cell.angle_alpha   90.00
_cell.angle_beta   90.00
_cell.angle_gamma   90.00
#
_symmetry.space_group_name_H-M   'P 1'
#
loop_
_entity.id
_entity.type
_entity.pdbx_description
1 polymer ?
#
loop_
_entity_poly.entity_id
_entity_poly.type
_entity_poly.pdbx_seq_one_letter_code
_entity_poly.pdbx_strand_id
1 'polypeptide(L)'
;MFLLAAFCAVLLGVPVFAEDNEPEPSVYLFSYFRGNGESGLHLAYSYDGLKWAPLKKEQSFLKPEIGSKLMRDPSIVQGPDGTFHMVWTTGWWDNGIGIAHSKDLIDWSEQTFLAVMEHEPTARNCWAPEIYYDAKTKTYLICWATTIPGRFPQTEHPSDDNNHRMYYVATKDFKTYTDTALFYEPGFNVIDTFIVRDDKNDRYAMFLKNETKYPKAEKNIRVAFAEKAAGPYGPASEPITGDYWAEGPAALKVGDRWIVYFDKYTQGRYGAVASTDLKKWEDISDKVEFPRGARHGTAFAVAPSVLEKLKLVRPD
;
A
#
# COMPACT_ATOMS: atom_id res chain seq x y z
N MET A 1 4.83 -24.35 75.76
CA MET A 1 5.70 -23.36 75.09
C MET A 1 6.34 -24.08 73.91
N PHE A 2 5.82 -23.82 72.71
CA PHE A 2 6.23 -24.46 71.44
C PHE A 2 7.53 -23.83 70.93
N LEU A 3 8.40 -24.63 70.32
CA LEU A 3 9.38 -24.15 69.34
C LEU A 3 9.48 -25.16 68.20
N LEU A 4 8.80 -24.82 67.10
CA LEU A 4 8.91 -25.45 65.79
C LEU A 4 10.16 -24.86 65.09
N ALA A 5 11.08 -25.71 64.65
CA ALA A 5 12.18 -25.30 63.78
C ALA A 5 11.70 -25.31 62.32
N ALA A 6 11.70 -24.14 61.68
CA ALA A 6 11.35 -23.98 60.26
C ALA A 6 12.58 -24.27 59.39
N PHE A 7 12.45 -25.24 58.47
CA PHE A 7 13.45 -25.54 57.45
C PHE A 7 13.13 -24.71 56.20
N CYS A 8 13.94 -23.69 55.91
CA CYS A 8 13.85 -22.93 54.65
C CYS A 8 14.53 -23.70 53.52
N ALA A 9 13.75 -24.23 52.59
CA ALA A 9 14.26 -24.75 51.33
C ALA A 9 14.58 -23.59 50.38
N VAL A 10 15.86 -23.43 50.04
CA VAL A 10 16.32 -22.49 49.02
C VAL A 10 16.13 -23.14 47.65
N LEU A 11 15.13 -22.68 46.90
CA LEU A 11 14.94 -23.02 45.48
C LEU A 11 15.96 -22.24 44.65
N LEU A 12 16.98 -22.94 44.14
CA LEU A 12 17.89 -22.41 43.12
C LEU A 12 17.15 -22.38 41.79
N GLY A 13 16.72 -21.20 41.35
CA GLY A 13 16.14 -20.99 40.02
C GLY A 13 17.20 -21.14 38.93
N VAL A 14 16.93 -22.01 37.95
CA VAL A 14 17.73 -22.11 36.72
C VAL A 14 17.45 -20.87 35.87
N PRO A 15 18.46 -20.13 35.40
CA PRO A 15 18.22 -19.01 34.50
C PRO A 15 17.68 -19.56 33.17
N VAL A 16 16.45 -19.18 32.84
CA VAL A 16 15.91 -19.31 31.49
C VAL A 16 16.66 -18.28 30.64
N PHE A 17 17.57 -18.75 29.79
CA PHE A 17 18.13 -17.92 28.75
C PHE A 17 16.99 -17.56 27.78
N ALA A 18 16.75 -16.27 27.59
CA ALA A 18 15.93 -15.81 26.49
C ALA A 18 16.62 -16.26 25.21
N GLU A 19 15.93 -17.03 24.35
CA GLU A 19 16.38 -17.23 22.98
C GLU A 19 16.45 -15.84 22.34
N ASP A 20 17.63 -15.47 21.86
CA ASP A 20 17.78 -14.38 20.92
C ASP A 20 16.91 -14.74 19.71
N ASN A 21 15.73 -14.13 19.60
CA ASN A 21 14.90 -14.20 18.41
C ASN A 21 15.69 -13.54 17.26
N GLU A 22 16.49 -14.34 16.55
CA GLU A 22 16.94 -14.03 15.21
C GLU A 22 15.71 -13.52 14.45
N PRO A 23 15.76 -12.34 13.81
CA PRO A 23 14.61 -11.81 13.09
C PRO A 23 14.20 -12.85 12.04
N GLU A 24 12.97 -13.35 12.18
CA GLU A 24 12.37 -14.31 11.25
C GLU A 24 12.68 -13.90 9.80
N PRO A 25 13.18 -14.82 8.96
CA PRO A 25 13.50 -14.49 7.57
C PRO A 25 12.27 -13.87 6.92
N SER A 26 12.39 -12.60 6.54
CA SER A 26 11.27 -11.85 6.01
C SER A 26 10.92 -12.37 4.62
N VAL A 27 9.68 -12.84 4.45
CA VAL A 27 9.11 -13.09 3.13
C VAL A 27 8.22 -11.92 2.76
N TYR A 28 8.20 -11.59 1.48
CA TYR A 28 7.45 -10.45 0.96
C TYR A 28 6.35 -10.93 0.04
N LEU A 29 5.23 -10.24 0.08
CA LEU A 29 4.12 -10.40 -0.85
C LEU A 29 3.90 -9.12 -1.65
N PHE A 30 3.37 -9.30 -2.86
CA PHE A 30 2.94 -8.21 -3.73
C PHE A 30 1.52 -8.49 -4.18
N SER A 31 0.57 -7.61 -3.84
CA SER A 31 -0.76 -7.59 -4.44
C SER A 31 -0.70 -6.91 -5.79
N TYR A 32 -1.42 -7.45 -6.78
CA TYR A 32 -1.52 -6.83 -8.10
C TYR A 32 -2.81 -7.23 -8.79
N PHE A 33 -3.13 -6.50 -9.86
CA PHE A 33 -4.16 -6.88 -10.81
C PHE A 33 -3.55 -7.04 -12.22
N ARG A 34 -4.35 -7.57 -13.14
CA ARG A 34 -3.99 -7.76 -14.55
C ARG A 34 -5.03 -7.09 -15.45
N GLY A 35 -4.63 -6.76 -16.66
CA GLY A 35 -5.54 -6.19 -17.66
C GLY A 35 -6.20 -4.90 -17.16
N ASN A 36 -7.53 -4.90 -17.09
CA ASN A 36 -8.32 -3.80 -16.57
C ASN A 36 -8.84 -4.05 -15.13
N GLY A 37 -8.46 -5.17 -14.50
CA GLY A 37 -8.88 -5.54 -13.14
C GLY A 37 -10.04 -6.54 -13.10
N GLU A 38 -10.51 -7.02 -14.25
CA GLU A 38 -11.62 -7.98 -14.37
C GLU A 38 -11.35 -9.33 -13.70
N SER A 39 -10.07 -9.72 -13.61
CA SER A 39 -9.69 -10.99 -12.98
C SER A 39 -9.67 -10.93 -11.46
N GLY A 40 -9.61 -9.74 -10.86
CA GLY A 40 -9.48 -9.60 -9.41
C GLY A 40 -8.04 -9.60 -8.88
N LEU A 41 -7.92 -9.95 -7.60
CA LEU A 41 -6.68 -9.96 -6.82
C LEU A 41 -5.76 -11.08 -7.28
N HIS A 42 -4.51 -10.73 -7.57
CA HIS A 42 -3.42 -11.69 -7.70
C HIS A 42 -2.35 -11.40 -6.65
N LEU A 43 -1.61 -12.43 -6.26
CA LEU A 43 -0.52 -12.34 -5.31
C LEU A 43 0.77 -12.93 -5.92
N ALA A 44 1.88 -12.27 -5.65
CA ALA A 44 3.22 -12.76 -5.91
C ALA A 44 4.03 -12.73 -4.62
N TYR A 45 5.10 -13.52 -4.56
CA TYR A 45 5.99 -13.56 -3.42
C TYR A 45 7.44 -13.33 -3.82
N SER A 46 8.23 -12.83 -2.87
CA SER A 46 9.67 -12.66 -3.01
C SER A 46 10.37 -12.96 -1.68
N TYR A 47 11.59 -13.48 -1.77
CA TYR A 47 12.48 -13.66 -0.62
C TYR A 47 13.52 -12.53 -0.50
N ASP A 48 13.76 -11.81 -1.59
CA ASP A 48 14.79 -10.77 -1.68
C ASP A 48 14.22 -9.38 -2.00
N GLY A 49 12.91 -9.27 -2.24
CA GLY A 49 12.23 -8.07 -2.72
C GLY A 49 12.51 -7.74 -4.19
N LEU A 50 13.36 -8.49 -4.88
CA LEU A 50 13.77 -8.19 -6.25
C LEU A 50 13.05 -9.09 -7.25
N LYS A 51 12.96 -10.39 -6.95
CA LYS A 51 12.35 -11.38 -7.84
C LYS A 51 11.01 -11.83 -7.28
N TRP A 52 9.95 -11.53 -8.03
CA TRP A 52 8.57 -11.81 -7.63
C TRP A 52 8.01 -12.97 -8.45
N ALA A 53 7.72 -14.08 -7.77
CA ALA A 53 7.12 -15.25 -8.37
C ALA A 53 5.60 -15.28 -8.12
N PRO A 54 4.77 -15.54 -9.14
CA PRO A 54 3.32 -15.57 -8.96
C PRO A 54 2.88 -16.76 -8.09
N LEU A 55 1.84 -16.56 -7.29
CA LEU A 55 1.15 -17.61 -6.54
C LEU A 55 -0.03 -18.18 -7.33
N LYS A 56 -0.60 -19.30 -6.86
CA LYS A 56 -1.79 -19.97 -7.43
C LYS A 56 -1.75 -20.15 -8.95
N LYS A 57 -0.56 -20.39 -9.54
CA LYS A 57 -0.33 -20.46 -10.99
C LYS A 57 -0.94 -19.28 -11.79
N GLU A 58 -0.78 -18.05 -11.27
CA GLU A 58 -1.35 -16.82 -11.83
C GLU A 58 -2.90 -16.76 -11.86
N GLN A 59 -3.59 -17.62 -11.11
CA GLN A 59 -5.02 -17.48 -10.91
C GLN A 59 -5.33 -16.49 -9.78
N SER A 60 -6.51 -15.89 -9.88
CA SER A 60 -7.02 -14.92 -8.91
C SER A 60 -7.33 -15.57 -7.54
N PHE A 61 -7.09 -14.79 -6.49
CA PHE A 61 -7.45 -15.09 -5.10
C PHE A 61 -8.82 -14.53 -4.73
N LEU A 62 -9.26 -13.45 -5.36
CA LEU A 62 -10.57 -12.84 -5.12
C LEU A 62 -11.05 -12.11 -6.37
N LYS A 63 -12.21 -12.50 -6.91
CA LYS A 63 -12.84 -11.82 -8.06
C LYS A 63 -13.68 -10.63 -7.58
N PRO A 64 -13.73 -9.51 -8.31
CA PRO A 64 -14.55 -8.36 -7.91
C PRO A 64 -16.05 -8.63 -8.12
N GLU A 65 -16.86 -8.27 -7.13
CA GLU A 65 -18.32 -8.48 -7.18
C GLU A 65 -19.12 -7.18 -6.98
N ILE A 66 -18.46 -6.12 -6.51
CA ILE A 66 -19.07 -4.82 -6.18
C ILE A 66 -18.67 -3.71 -7.16
N GLY A 67 -19.40 -2.59 -7.12
CA GLY A 67 -19.24 -1.46 -8.02
C GLY A 67 -19.35 -1.87 -9.49
N SER A 68 -18.48 -1.34 -10.33
CA SER A 68 -18.36 -1.73 -11.74
C SER A 68 -17.69 -3.11 -11.96
N LYS A 69 -17.49 -3.90 -10.90
CA LYS A 69 -16.87 -5.24 -10.93
C LYS A 69 -15.46 -5.25 -11.52
N LEU A 70 -14.69 -4.22 -11.20
CA LEU A 70 -13.23 -4.21 -11.40
C LEU A 70 -12.52 -4.30 -10.05
N MET A 71 -11.32 -4.87 -10.06
CA MET A 71 -10.37 -4.76 -8.95
C MET A 71 -9.07 -4.22 -9.51
N ARG A 72 -8.89 -2.90 -9.37
CA ARG A 72 -7.66 -2.22 -9.76
C ARG A 72 -6.93 -1.74 -8.51
N ASP A 73 -5.61 -1.72 -8.61
CA ASP A 73 -4.74 -1.13 -7.60
C ASP A 73 -4.99 -1.70 -6.18
N PRO A 74 -5.03 -3.05 -6.00
CA PRO A 74 -5.37 -3.63 -4.70
C PRO A 74 -4.27 -3.31 -3.67
N SER A 75 -4.62 -2.56 -2.63
CA SER A 75 -3.71 -2.22 -1.53
C SER A 75 -4.06 -3.02 -0.28
N ILE A 76 -3.06 -3.67 0.32
CA ILE A 76 -3.21 -4.54 1.49
C ILE A 76 -2.34 -4.04 2.64
N VAL A 77 -2.91 -4.01 3.84
CA VAL A 77 -2.17 -3.85 5.10
C VAL A 77 -2.56 -4.96 6.08
N GLN A 78 -1.61 -5.41 6.90
CA GLN A 78 -1.91 -6.28 8.03
C GLN A 78 -2.12 -5.45 9.30
N GLY A 79 -3.28 -5.61 9.92
CA GLY A 79 -3.64 -5.02 11.20
C GLY A 79 -2.93 -5.67 12.39
N PRO A 80 -2.97 -5.04 13.58
CA PRO A 80 -2.31 -5.54 14.77
C PRO A 80 -2.91 -6.85 15.31
N ASP A 81 -4.11 -7.22 14.89
CA ASP A 81 -4.80 -8.47 15.23
C ASP A 81 -4.53 -9.59 14.21
N GLY A 82 -3.58 -9.37 13.29
CA GLY A 82 -3.20 -10.27 12.21
C GLY A 82 -4.14 -10.28 11.02
N THR A 83 -5.24 -9.52 11.02
CA THR A 83 -6.14 -9.42 9.85
C THR A 83 -5.50 -8.64 8.72
N PHE A 84 -5.59 -9.16 7.51
CA PHE A 84 -5.30 -8.42 6.29
C PHE A 84 -6.54 -7.63 5.86
N HIS A 85 -6.38 -6.34 5.65
CA HIS A 85 -7.40 -5.45 5.13
C HIS A 85 -6.99 -5.01 3.73
N MET A 86 -7.89 -5.18 2.76
CA MET A 86 -7.67 -4.78 1.37
C MET A 86 -8.64 -3.68 0.96
N VAL A 87 -8.12 -2.70 0.21
CA VAL A 87 -8.90 -1.70 -0.51
C VAL A 87 -8.54 -1.70 -1.99
N TRP A 88 -9.48 -1.34 -2.87
CA TRP A 88 -9.23 -1.29 -4.32
C TRP A 88 -10.20 -0.35 -5.06
N THR A 89 -9.84 0.01 -6.30
CA THR A 89 -10.73 0.73 -7.22
C THR A 89 -11.71 -0.23 -7.90
N THR A 90 -13.00 0.01 -7.71
CA THR A 90 -14.10 -0.84 -8.20
C THR A 90 -14.53 -0.54 -9.63
N GLY A 91 -14.16 0.63 -10.16
CA GLY A 91 -14.57 1.13 -11.46
C GLY A 91 -13.88 2.45 -11.84
N TRP A 92 -13.88 2.77 -13.13
CA TRP A 92 -13.32 4.02 -13.65
C TRP A 92 -14.07 5.27 -13.16
N TRP A 93 -15.38 5.14 -12.94
CA TRP A 93 -16.28 6.25 -12.64
C TRP A 93 -17.11 6.04 -11.37
N ASP A 94 -16.74 5.04 -10.57
CA ASP A 94 -17.43 4.76 -9.32
C ASP A 94 -17.12 5.87 -8.30
N ASN A 95 -18.10 6.20 -7.47
CA ASN A 95 -17.99 7.18 -6.39
C ASN A 95 -17.51 6.56 -5.06
N GLY A 96 -16.97 5.35 -5.13
CA GLY A 96 -16.57 4.58 -3.97
C GLY A 96 -15.41 3.63 -4.25
N ILE A 97 -15.01 2.92 -3.21
CA ILE A 97 -13.92 1.95 -3.22
C ILE A 97 -14.40 0.61 -2.65
N GLY A 98 -13.69 -0.45 -2.96
CA GLY A 98 -13.97 -1.77 -2.41
C GLY A 98 -13.18 -2.03 -1.14
N ILE A 99 -13.75 -2.83 -0.24
CA ILE A 99 -13.13 -3.28 1.00
C ILE A 99 -13.38 -4.77 1.19
N ALA A 100 -12.36 -5.52 1.61
CA ALA A 100 -12.45 -6.90 2.02
C ALA A 100 -11.40 -7.22 3.09
N HIS A 101 -11.64 -8.28 3.85
CA HIS A 101 -10.79 -8.69 4.96
C HIS A 101 -10.44 -10.17 4.86
N SER A 102 -9.27 -10.56 5.32
CA SER A 102 -8.87 -11.97 5.38
C SER A 102 -7.93 -12.22 6.57
N LYS A 103 -7.97 -13.43 7.13
CA LYS A 103 -7.00 -13.87 8.15
C LYS A 103 -5.79 -14.59 7.54
N ASP A 104 -5.85 -14.96 6.27
CA ASP A 104 -4.83 -15.81 5.62
C ASP A 104 -4.54 -15.47 4.15
N LEU A 105 -5.18 -14.42 3.61
CA LEU A 105 -5.13 -13.99 2.20
C LEU A 105 -5.74 -15.00 1.20
N ILE A 106 -6.42 -16.04 1.70
CA ILE A 106 -7.05 -17.10 0.91
C ILE A 106 -8.56 -16.94 1.00
N ASP A 107 -9.08 -17.00 2.23
CA ASP A 107 -10.50 -16.85 2.51
C ASP A 107 -10.78 -15.38 2.80
N TRP A 108 -11.50 -14.74 1.88
CA TRP A 108 -11.87 -13.33 1.96
C TRP A 108 -13.30 -13.16 2.43
N SER A 109 -13.54 -12.11 3.22
CA SER A 109 -14.88 -11.68 3.61
C SER A 109 -15.71 -11.28 2.40
N GLU A 110 -17.03 -11.14 2.63
CA GLU A 110 -17.88 -10.41 1.69
C GLU A 110 -17.29 -9.03 1.38
N GLN A 111 -17.41 -8.61 0.12
CA GLN A 111 -16.89 -7.34 -0.35
C GLN A 111 -17.86 -6.22 0.01
N THR A 112 -17.34 -5.16 0.60
CA THR A 112 -18.12 -3.97 0.94
C THR A 112 -17.77 -2.82 -0.01
N PHE A 113 -18.78 -2.16 -0.57
CA PHE A 113 -18.61 -0.92 -1.32
C PHE A 113 -18.72 0.28 -0.37
N LEU A 114 -17.63 1.03 -0.21
CA LEU A 114 -17.61 2.25 0.59
C LEU A 114 -17.72 3.47 -0.34
N ALA A 115 -18.87 4.15 -0.31
CA ALA A 115 -19.19 5.30 -1.17
C ALA A 115 -18.51 6.61 -0.69
N VAL A 116 -17.17 6.63 -0.67
CA VAL A 116 -16.35 7.70 -0.07
C VAL A 116 -16.56 9.09 -0.68
N MET A 117 -17.12 9.19 -1.90
CA MET A 117 -17.40 10.46 -2.59
C MET A 117 -18.88 10.69 -2.90
N GLU A 118 -19.81 9.94 -2.29
CA GLU A 118 -21.26 10.11 -2.55
C GLU A 118 -21.78 11.52 -2.21
N HIS A 119 -21.18 12.16 -1.22
CA HIS A 119 -21.49 13.53 -0.79
C HIS A 119 -21.04 14.62 -1.78
N GLU A 120 -20.28 14.26 -2.82
CA GLU A 120 -19.75 15.18 -3.85
C GLU A 120 -20.25 14.78 -5.24
N PRO A 121 -21.45 15.23 -5.67
CA PRO A 121 -22.09 14.79 -6.91
C PRO A 121 -21.30 15.06 -8.21
N THR A 122 -20.29 15.93 -8.14
CA THR A 122 -19.41 16.26 -9.29
C THR A 122 -18.09 15.52 -9.25
N ALA A 123 -17.83 14.72 -8.20
CA ALA A 123 -16.69 13.82 -8.16
C ALA A 123 -16.79 12.81 -9.30
N ARG A 124 -15.69 12.68 -10.06
CA ARG A 124 -15.65 11.79 -11.23
C ARG A 124 -15.28 10.36 -10.90
N ASN A 125 -14.51 10.15 -9.83
CA ASN A 125 -13.80 8.90 -9.62
C ASN A 125 -13.29 8.73 -8.18
N CYS A 126 -13.02 7.48 -7.79
CA CYS A 126 -12.22 7.11 -6.61
C CYS A 126 -11.11 6.12 -7.03
N TRP A 127 -9.93 6.65 -7.36
CA TRP A 127 -8.85 5.85 -7.96
C TRP A 127 -7.73 5.53 -6.99
N ALA A 128 -7.14 4.34 -7.19
CA ALA A 128 -5.97 3.81 -6.52
C ALA A 128 -5.99 4.04 -5.00
N PRO A 129 -6.98 3.49 -4.27
CA PRO A 129 -6.99 3.60 -2.83
C PRO A 129 -5.80 2.87 -2.23
N GLU A 130 -5.11 3.54 -1.32
CA GLU A 130 -4.05 2.98 -0.49
C GLU A 130 -4.52 2.93 0.97
N ILE A 131 -4.06 1.91 1.70
CA ILE A 131 -4.41 1.74 3.12
C ILE A 131 -3.15 1.62 3.97
N TYR A 132 -3.08 2.47 4.99
CA TYR A 132 -1.98 2.52 5.95
C TYR A 132 -2.50 2.37 7.38
N TYR A 133 -1.86 1.55 8.20
CA TYR A 133 -2.16 1.45 9.63
C TYR A 133 -1.16 2.28 10.45
N ASP A 134 -1.64 3.34 11.11
CA ASP A 134 -0.82 4.12 12.03
C ASP A 134 -0.88 3.53 13.44
N ALA A 135 0.21 2.85 13.84
CA ALA A 135 0.33 2.24 15.16
C ALA A 135 0.30 3.27 16.31
N LYS A 136 0.71 4.53 16.08
CA LYS A 136 0.71 5.58 17.12
C LYS A 136 -0.72 5.96 17.51
N THR A 137 -1.63 6.10 16.55
CA THR A 137 -3.03 6.48 16.82
C THR A 137 -4.00 5.30 16.84
N LYS A 138 -3.53 4.11 16.43
CA LYS A 138 -4.33 2.89 16.23
C LYS A 138 -5.47 3.13 15.23
N THR A 139 -5.13 3.71 14.09
CA THR A 139 -6.10 4.14 13.07
C THR A 139 -5.62 3.70 11.69
N TYR A 140 -6.54 3.24 10.85
CA TYR A 140 -6.32 3.05 9.43
C TYR A 140 -6.62 4.34 8.69
N LEU A 141 -5.70 4.75 7.82
CA LEU A 141 -5.90 5.80 6.82
C LEU A 141 -6.17 5.10 5.49
N ILE A 142 -7.23 5.52 4.80
CA ILE A 142 -7.53 5.05 3.44
C ILE A 142 -7.51 6.29 2.55
N CYS A 143 -6.55 6.35 1.62
CA CYS A 143 -6.30 7.53 0.79
C CYS A 143 -6.56 7.20 -0.68
N TRP A 144 -7.20 8.07 -1.45
CA TRP A 144 -7.48 7.84 -2.88
C TRP A 144 -7.45 9.15 -3.67
N ALA A 145 -7.38 9.04 -5.00
CA ALA A 145 -7.41 10.18 -5.89
C ALA A 145 -8.80 10.44 -6.45
N THR A 146 -9.24 11.70 -6.43
CA THR A 146 -10.50 12.14 -7.03
C THR A 146 -10.32 13.43 -7.82
N THR A 147 -10.93 13.49 -9.00
CA THR A 147 -11.14 14.74 -9.73
C THR A 147 -12.51 15.31 -9.41
N ILE A 148 -12.53 16.59 -9.05
CA ILE A 148 -13.73 17.39 -8.90
C ILE A 148 -13.60 18.61 -9.80
N PRO A 149 -14.33 18.69 -10.93
CA PRO A 149 -14.17 19.74 -11.94
C PRO A 149 -14.23 21.15 -11.34
N GLY A 150 -13.33 22.03 -11.77
CA GLY A 150 -13.26 23.43 -11.29
C GLY A 150 -12.78 23.62 -9.85
N ARG A 151 -12.48 22.55 -9.09
CA ARG A 151 -12.02 22.68 -7.69
C ARG A 151 -10.56 23.16 -7.59
N PHE A 152 -9.72 22.77 -8.55
CA PHE A 152 -8.30 23.14 -8.60
C PHE A 152 -7.94 23.75 -9.96
N PRO A 153 -8.52 24.93 -10.30
CA PRO A 153 -8.42 25.52 -11.63
C PRO A 153 -6.98 25.88 -12.04
N GLN A 154 -6.07 26.05 -11.07
CA GLN A 154 -4.66 26.41 -11.32
C GLN A 154 -3.89 25.29 -12.04
N THR A 155 -4.34 24.04 -11.91
CA THR A 155 -3.71 22.86 -12.53
C THR A 155 -4.64 22.17 -13.52
N GLU A 156 -5.79 22.77 -13.81
CA GLU A 156 -6.75 22.24 -14.75
C GLU A 156 -6.33 22.61 -16.18
N HIS A 157 -6.35 21.63 -17.08
CA HIS A 157 -6.04 21.82 -18.48
C HIS A 157 -7.12 21.18 -19.35
N PRO A 158 -7.63 21.84 -20.41
CA PRO A 158 -8.72 21.31 -21.25
C PRO A 158 -8.41 19.98 -21.95
N SER A 159 -7.13 19.65 -22.10
CA SER A 159 -6.65 18.41 -22.73
C SER A 159 -6.17 17.34 -21.74
N ASP A 160 -6.40 17.56 -20.44
CA ASP A 160 -6.20 16.54 -19.42
C ASP A 160 -7.51 15.81 -19.14
N ASP A 161 -7.41 14.49 -19.01
CA ASP A 161 -8.57 13.64 -18.74
C ASP A 161 -9.13 13.93 -17.33
N ASN A 162 -8.24 14.25 -16.39
CA ASN A 162 -8.55 14.44 -14.97
C ASN A 162 -7.53 15.36 -14.28
N ASN A 163 -7.96 16.02 -13.20
CA ASN A 163 -7.16 16.91 -12.36
C ASN A 163 -7.35 16.51 -10.90
N HIS A 164 -6.62 15.48 -10.48
CA HIS A 164 -6.80 14.80 -9.22
C HIS A 164 -6.18 15.56 -8.05
N ARG A 165 -6.79 15.39 -6.88
CA ARG A 165 -6.14 15.53 -5.58
C ARG A 165 -6.39 14.31 -4.73
N MET A 166 -5.56 14.17 -3.69
CA MET A 166 -5.68 13.05 -2.76
C MET A 166 -6.67 13.40 -1.67
N TYR A 167 -7.55 12.48 -1.36
CA TYR A 167 -8.53 12.53 -0.29
C TYR A 167 -8.34 11.33 0.63
N TYR A 168 -8.85 11.40 1.85
CA TYR A 168 -8.79 10.27 2.77
C TYR A 168 -9.99 10.22 3.72
N VAL A 169 -10.19 9.02 4.28
CA VAL A 169 -10.97 8.78 5.50
C VAL A 169 -10.08 8.05 6.50
N ALA A 170 -10.46 8.14 7.77
CA ALA A 170 -9.85 7.38 8.84
C ALA A 170 -10.88 6.46 9.51
N THR A 171 -10.46 5.25 9.90
CA THR A 171 -11.28 4.29 10.63
C THR A 171 -10.46 3.51 11.64
N LYS A 172 -11.11 2.95 12.66
CA LYS A 172 -10.51 1.99 13.60
C LYS A 172 -11.08 0.58 13.49
N ASP A 173 -12.23 0.44 12.81
CA ASP A 173 -13.06 -0.76 12.90
C ASP A 173 -13.73 -1.15 11.57
N PHE A 174 -13.49 -0.38 10.50
CA PHE A 174 -14.11 -0.55 9.17
C PHE A 174 -15.65 -0.48 9.17
N LYS A 175 -16.25 0.07 10.23
CA LYS A 175 -17.69 0.29 10.37
C LYS A 175 -18.00 1.78 10.46
N THR A 176 -17.17 2.51 11.19
CA THR A 176 -17.26 3.95 11.36
C THR A 176 -16.08 4.62 10.68
N TYR A 177 -16.36 5.70 9.96
CA TYR A 177 -15.37 6.47 9.22
C TYR A 177 -15.49 7.93 9.60
N THR A 178 -14.39 8.67 9.55
CA THR A 178 -14.45 10.13 9.53
C THR A 178 -15.13 10.60 8.25
N ASP A 179 -15.54 11.87 8.24
CA ASP A 179 -15.87 12.54 6.97
C ASP A 179 -14.64 12.53 6.04
N THR A 180 -14.91 12.50 4.73
CA THR A 180 -13.87 12.62 3.71
C THR A 180 -13.18 13.99 3.81
N ALA A 181 -11.86 13.98 3.85
CA ALA A 181 -11.05 15.19 3.91
C ALA A 181 -10.01 15.21 2.79
N LEU A 182 -9.61 16.42 2.37
CA LEU A 182 -8.48 16.61 1.47
C LEU A 182 -7.20 16.13 2.19
N PHE A 183 -6.50 15.19 1.58
CA PHE A 183 -5.30 14.57 2.13
C PHE A 183 -4.03 15.27 1.67
N TYR A 184 -3.92 15.53 0.36
CA TYR A 184 -2.73 16.14 -0.21
C TYR A 184 -3.02 16.98 -1.46
N GLU A 185 -2.51 18.22 -1.42
CA GLU A 185 -2.52 19.21 -2.48
C GLU A 185 -1.11 19.80 -2.57
N PRO A 186 -0.31 19.44 -3.58
CA PRO A 186 1.05 19.95 -3.75
C PRO A 186 1.20 21.02 -4.84
N GLY A 187 0.11 21.58 -5.35
CA GLY A 187 0.09 22.52 -6.47
C GLY A 187 0.21 21.88 -7.86
N PHE A 188 0.04 20.56 -7.97
CA PHE A 188 0.02 19.82 -9.24
C PHE A 188 -0.95 18.64 -9.20
N ASN A 189 -1.29 18.07 -10.36
CA ASN A 189 -2.16 16.90 -10.50
C ASN A 189 -1.47 15.67 -9.85
N VAL A 190 -2.05 15.14 -8.78
CA VAL A 190 -1.43 14.09 -7.95
C VAL A 190 -2.33 12.87 -7.81
N ILE A 191 -1.73 11.68 -7.90
CA ILE A 191 -2.40 10.38 -7.74
C ILE A 191 -1.44 9.37 -7.08
N ASP A 192 -1.95 8.19 -6.74
CA ASP A 192 -1.21 7.02 -6.24
C ASP A 192 -0.31 7.33 -5.03
N THR A 193 -0.91 7.65 -3.88
CA THR A 193 -0.12 7.83 -2.64
C THR A 193 0.22 6.50 -1.98
N PHE A 194 1.39 6.41 -1.37
CA PHE A 194 1.81 5.26 -0.58
C PHE A 194 2.58 5.70 0.66
N ILE A 195 2.07 5.38 1.84
CA ILE A 195 2.63 5.88 3.11
C ILE A 195 3.51 4.82 3.75
N VAL A 196 4.69 5.24 4.20
CA VAL A 196 5.56 4.42 5.04
C VAL A 196 6.06 5.20 6.25
N ARG A 197 6.42 4.45 7.28
CA ARG A 197 7.07 4.95 8.47
C ARG A 197 8.58 5.02 8.26
N ASP A 198 9.18 6.20 8.47
CA ASP A 198 10.63 6.41 8.48
C ASP A 198 11.12 6.48 9.94
N ASP A 199 11.31 5.30 10.55
CA ASP A 199 11.69 5.20 11.97
C ASP A 199 13.04 5.87 12.28
N LYS A 200 13.97 5.89 11.33
CA LYS A 200 15.30 6.50 11.51
C LYS A 200 15.23 7.99 11.81
N ASN A 201 14.20 8.67 11.27
CA ASN A 201 14.01 10.10 11.43
C ASN A 201 12.70 10.45 12.18
N ASP A 202 12.07 9.47 12.84
CA ASP A 202 10.80 9.61 13.59
C ASP A 202 9.68 10.31 12.80
N ARG A 203 9.57 10.04 11.49
CA ARG A 203 8.61 10.71 10.60
C ARG A 203 7.90 9.74 9.67
N TYR A 204 7.04 10.26 8.81
CA TYR A 204 6.36 9.53 7.75
C TYR A 204 6.85 10.03 6.40
N ALA A 205 6.96 9.10 5.45
CA ALA A 205 7.24 9.39 4.05
C ALA A 205 6.04 8.93 3.22
N MET A 206 5.58 9.80 2.33
CA MET A 206 4.55 9.48 1.36
C MET A 206 5.15 9.55 -0.04
N PHE A 207 5.16 8.42 -0.73
CA PHE A 207 5.41 8.37 -2.15
C PHE A 207 4.14 8.74 -2.89
N LEU A 208 4.29 9.40 -4.03
CA LEU A 208 3.17 9.89 -4.84
C LEU A 208 3.56 10.03 -6.29
N LYS A 209 2.59 9.89 -7.19
CA LYS A 209 2.76 10.18 -8.62
C LYS A 209 2.41 11.63 -8.90
N ASN A 210 3.32 12.35 -9.54
CA ASN A 210 2.99 13.58 -10.25
C ASN A 210 2.39 13.22 -11.62
N GLU A 211 1.08 13.39 -11.76
CA GLU A 211 0.30 13.02 -12.95
C GLU A 211 0.24 14.15 -14.00
N THR A 212 0.90 15.28 -13.77
CA THR A 212 0.90 16.41 -14.70
C THR A 212 1.36 15.99 -16.10
N LYS A 213 0.58 16.40 -17.11
CA LYS A 213 0.85 16.16 -18.53
C LYS A 213 1.23 17.44 -19.28
N TYR A 214 0.69 18.59 -18.87
CA TYR A 214 0.94 19.89 -19.51
C TYR A 214 1.50 20.92 -18.53
N PRO A 215 2.32 21.89 -18.99
CA PRO A 215 2.84 22.02 -20.36
C PRO A 215 3.92 20.98 -20.71
N LYS A 216 4.46 20.30 -19.69
CA LYS A 216 5.42 19.22 -19.82
C LYS A 216 4.92 18.03 -19.01
N ALA A 217 5.04 16.83 -19.56
CA ALA A 217 4.72 15.62 -18.84
C ALA A 217 5.74 15.38 -17.73
N GLU A 218 5.24 15.23 -16.51
CA GLU A 218 6.03 14.86 -15.34
C GLU A 218 5.99 13.34 -15.18
N LYS A 219 4.80 12.75 -14.97
CA LYS A 219 4.53 11.30 -14.92
C LYS A 219 5.57 10.52 -14.11
N ASN A 220 5.99 11.07 -12.97
CA ASN A 220 7.09 10.57 -12.16
C ASN A 220 6.68 10.37 -10.71
N ILE A 221 7.44 9.54 -10.00
CA ILE A 221 7.28 9.35 -8.56
C ILE A 221 8.11 10.39 -7.81
N ARG A 222 7.56 10.92 -6.73
CA ARG A 222 8.17 11.86 -5.78
C ARG A 222 7.93 11.40 -4.35
N VAL A 223 8.62 12.00 -3.38
CA VAL A 223 8.41 11.75 -1.95
C VAL A 223 8.13 13.05 -1.20
N ALA A 224 7.16 13.01 -0.29
CA ALA A 224 6.87 14.07 0.68
C ALA A 224 6.97 13.52 2.10
N PHE A 225 7.20 14.39 3.10
CA PHE A 225 7.38 13.97 4.49
C PHE A 225 6.44 14.69 5.45
N ALA A 226 6.07 14.02 6.54
CA ALA A 226 5.23 14.56 7.61
C ALA A 226 5.65 14.02 8.99
N GLU A 227 5.32 14.73 10.06
CA GLU A 227 5.52 14.24 11.44
C GLU A 227 4.43 13.23 11.87
N LYS A 228 3.26 13.25 11.21
CA LYS A 228 2.10 12.39 11.49
C LYS A 228 1.67 11.68 10.20
N ALA A 229 1.13 10.47 10.33
CA ALA A 229 0.67 9.68 9.19
C ALA A 229 -0.39 10.42 8.35
N ALA A 230 -1.31 11.11 9.03
CA ALA A 230 -2.37 11.90 8.40
C ALA A 230 -1.91 13.30 7.94
N GLY A 231 -0.62 13.60 7.99
CA GLY A 231 -0.08 14.90 7.61
C GLY A 231 -0.20 15.99 8.69
N PRO A 232 -0.03 17.28 8.31
CA PRO A 232 0.18 17.74 6.94
C PRO A 232 1.53 17.27 6.38
N TYR A 233 1.53 16.88 5.10
CA TYR A 233 2.75 16.58 4.36
C TYR A 233 3.36 17.87 3.80
N GLY A 234 4.68 17.96 3.84
CA GLY A 234 5.42 19.05 3.23
C GLY A 234 5.44 18.99 1.70
N PRO A 235 6.23 19.86 1.06
CA PRO A 235 6.41 19.85 -0.39
C PRO A 235 6.93 18.49 -0.88
N ALA A 236 6.46 18.07 -2.06
CA ALA A 236 7.00 16.91 -2.75
C ALA A 236 8.44 17.21 -3.24
N SER A 237 9.28 16.18 -3.21
CA SER A 237 10.65 16.25 -3.73
C SER A 237 10.70 16.48 -5.25
N GLU A 238 11.91 16.67 -5.76
CA GLU A 238 12.22 16.38 -7.16
C GLU A 238 11.92 14.91 -7.50
N PRO A 239 11.75 14.55 -8.79
CA PRO A 239 11.51 13.17 -9.21
C PRO A 239 12.56 12.20 -8.64
N ILE A 240 12.09 11.09 -8.09
CA ILE A 240 12.96 9.98 -7.63
C ILE A 240 13.18 8.92 -8.71
N THR A 241 12.56 9.12 -9.89
CA THR A 241 12.57 8.22 -11.05
C THR A 241 13.28 8.88 -12.23
N GLY A 242 13.77 8.08 -13.17
CA GLY A 242 14.44 8.55 -14.39
C GLY A 242 13.48 9.09 -15.46
N ASP A 243 14.00 9.29 -16.68
CA ASP A 243 13.25 9.82 -17.84
C ASP A 243 12.35 8.75 -18.48
N TYR A 244 11.32 8.36 -17.74
CA TYR A 244 10.28 7.42 -18.15
C TYR A 244 9.02 7.66 -17.32
N TRP A 245 7.87 7.20 -17.81
CA TRP A 245 6.61 7.33 -17.08
C TRP A 245 6.47 6.21 -16.06
N ALA A 246 6.18 6.59 -14.82
CA ALA A 246 6.02 5.70 -13.68
C ALA A 246 4.73 6.00 -12.94
N GLU A 247 4.06 4.97 -12.44
CA GLU A 247 2.83 5.08 -11.65
C GLU A 247 2.76 4.03 -10.54
N GLY A 248 1.87 4.24 -9.59
CA GLY A 248 1.61 3.28 -8.54
C GLY A 248 2.81 2.91 -7.66
N PRO A 249 3.39 3.88 -6.91
CA PRO A 249 4.52 3.58 -6.06
C PRO A 249 4.12 2.63 -4.93
N ALA A 250 4.92 1.59 -4.72
CA ALA A 250 4.77 0.67 -3.60
C ALA A 250 6.13 0.52 -2.89
N ALA A 251 6.23 0.99 -1.65
CA ALA A 251 7.49 1.01 -0.92
C ALA A 251 7.61 -0.16 0.06
N LEU A 252 8.76 -0.83 0.03
CA LEU A 252 9.10 -1.95 0.90
C LEU A 252 10.48 -1.72 1.50
N LYS A 253 10.63 -2.00 2.79
CA LYS A 253 11.95 -2.00 3.44
C LYS A 253 12.53 -3.42 3.42
N VAL A 254 13.69 -3.56 2.78
CA VAL A 254 14.44 -4.82 2.68
C VAL A 254 15.83 -4.58 3.25
N GLY A 255 16.11 -5.18 4.41
CA GLY A 255 17.31 -4.85 5.19
C GLY A 255 17.35 -3.36 5.57
N ASP A 256 18.42 -2.67 5.20
CA ASP A 256 18.61 -1.24 5.42
C ASP A 256 18.12 -0.35 4.26
N ARG A 257 17.63 -0.95 3.18
CA ARG A 257 17.19 -0.24 1.97
C ARG A 257 15.68 -0.14 1.90
N TRP A 258 15.20 1.03 1.52
CA TRP A 258 13.91 1.21 0.90
C TRP A 258 14.00 0.84 -0.57
N ILE A 259 13.06 0.01 -1.04
CA ILE A 259 12.81 -0.25 -2.45
C ILE A 259 11.42 0.26 -2.76
N VAL A 260 11.29 1.11 -3.79
CA VAL A 260 10.02 1.66 -4.25
C VAL A 260 9.76 1.12 -5.64
N TYR A 261 8.82 0.20 -5.77
CA TYR A 261 8.36 -0.36 -7.03
C TYR A 261 7.35 0.58 -7.68
N PHE A 262 7.25 0.54 -9.01
CA PHE A 262 6.26 1.29 -9.78
C PHE A 262 6.05 0.65 -11.15
N ASP A 263 4.86 0.83 -11.73
CA ASP A 263 4.54 0.38 -13.08
C ASP A 263 5.14 1.37 -14.11
N LYS A 264 6.08 0.90 -14.94
CA LYS A 264 6.51 1.63 -16.15
C LYS A 264 5.50 1.32 -17.26
N TYR A 265 4.28 1.80 -17.10
CA TYR A 265 3.09 1.37 -17.85
C TYR A 265 3.21 1.57 -19.37
N THR A 266 3.99 2.55 -19.83
CA THR A 266 4.28 2.77 -21.26
C THR A 266 5.30 1.77 -21.83
N GLN A 267 6.05 1.09 -20.96
CA GLN A 267 7.05 0.08 -21.29
C GLN A 267 6.58 -1.35 -20.98
N GLY A 268 5.40 -1.51 -20.36
CA GLY A 268 4.80 -2.81 -20.06
C GLY A 268 5.60 -3.66 -19.06
N ARG A 269 6.37 -3.03 -18.16
CA ARG A 269 7.17 -3.69 -17.14
C ARG A 269 7.15 -2.91 -15.83
N TYR A 270 7.45 -3.58 -14.73
CA TYR A 270 7.76 -2.90 -13.47
C TYR A 270 9.17 -2.31 -13.47
N GLY A 271 9.33 -1.23 -12.72
CA GLY A 271 10.62 -0.68 -12.33
C GLY A 271 10.71 -0.53 -10.82
N ALA A 272 11.90 -0.17 -10.36
CA ALA A 272 12.12 0.15 -8.95
C ALA A 272 13.26 1.14 -8.78
N VAL A 273 13.18 1.95 -7.73
CA VAL A 273 14.30 2.73 -7.21
C VAL A 273 14.57 2.34 -5.76
N ALA A 274 15.82 2.48 -5.33
CA ALA A 274 16.22 2.12 -3.98
C ALA A 274 17.04 3.20 -3.28
N SER A 275 16.89 3.30 -1.96
CA SER A 275 17.54 4.31 -1.12
C SER A 275 17.79 3.79 0.30
N THR A 276 18.89 4.21 0.92
CA THR A 276 19.20 3.96 2.34
C THR A 276 18.86 5.17 3.24
N ASP A 277 18.50 6.31 2.65
CA ASP A 277 18.32 7.59 3.37
C ASP A 277 17.06 8.38 2.98
N LEU A 278 16.26 7.85 2.04
CA LEU A 278 15.07 8.48 1.46
C LEU A 278 15.36 9.83 0.77
N LYS A 279 16.62 10.07 0.39
CA LYS A 279 17.07 11.30 -0.28
C LYS A 279 17.76 11.00 -1.60
N LYS A 280 18.69 10.04 -1.60
CA LYS A 280 19.42 9.60 -2.80
C LYS A 280 18.82 8.30 -3.29
N TRP A 281 18.54 8.24 -4.59
CA TRP A 281 17.83 7.13 -5.22
C TRP A 281 18.68 6.53 -6.33
N GLU A 282 18.82 5.20 -6.31
CA GLU A 282 19.43 4.39 -7.37
C GLU A 282 18.29 3.75 -8.19
N ASP A 283 18.27 3.93 -9.52
CA ASP A 283 17.40 3.12 -10.37
C ASP A 283 17.93 1.69 -10.41
N ILE A 284 17.10 0.76 -9.93
CA ILE A 284 17.39 -0.68 -9.88
C ILE A 284 16.38 -1.47 -10.73
N SER A 285 15.73 -0.82 -11.69
CA SER A 285 14.69 -1.42 -12.53
C SER A 285 15.15 -2.67 -13.27
N ASP A 286 16.44 -2.78 -13.60
CA ASP A 286 16.99 -3.96 -14.29
C ASP A 286 17.33 -5.12 -13.34
N LYS A 287 17.16 -4.90 -12.02
CA LYS A 287 17.34 -5.91 -10.97
C LYS A 287 16.02 -6.52 -10.51
N VAL A 288 14.87 -5.93 -10.87
CA VAL A 288 13.56 -6.41 -10.45
C VAL A 288 12.88 -7.24 -11.54
N GLU A 289 12.25 -8.33 -11.13
CA GLU A 289 11.50 -9.23 -12.01
C GLU A 289 10.10 -9.41 -11.43
N PHE A 290 9.06 -9.21 -12.25
CA PHE A 290 7.65 -9.31 -11.85
C PHE A 290 6.88 -10.27 -12.76
N PRO A 291 5.76 -10.85 -12.30
CA PRO A 291 4.86 -11.62 -13.15
C PRO A 291 4.41 -10.82 -14.38
N ARG A 292 4.30 -11.49 -15.53
CA ARG A 292 3.96 -10.81 -16.79
C ARG A 292 2.55 -10.23 -16.72
N GLY A 293 2.45 -8.93 -17.00
CA GLY A 293 1.19 -8.20 -16.99
C GLY A 293 0.67 -7.87 -15.59
N ALA A 294 1.51 -8.03 -14.56
CA ALA A 294 1.26 -7.39 -13.27
C ALA A 294 1.19 -5.87 -13.46
N ARG A 295 0.23 -5.24 -12.79
CA ARG A 295 0.05 -3.79 -12.73
C ARG A 295 0.01 -3.32 -11.28
N HIS A 296 -0.18 -2.02 -11.05
CA HIS A 296 -0.14 -1.37 -9.74
C HIS A 296 -0.83 -2.18 -8.62
N GLY A 297 -0.13 -2.28 -7.48
CA GLY A 297 -0.65 -2.79 -6.21
C GLY A 297 0.40 -2.57 -5.11
N THR A 298 0.41 -3.39 -4.06
CA THR A 298 1.16 -3.09 -2.82
C THR A 298 2.16 -4.19 -2.46
N ALA A 299 3.36 -3.78 -2.05
CA ALA A 299 4.39 -4.65 -1.49
C ALA A 299 4.35 -4.63 0.04
N PHE A 300 4.38 -5.79 0.69
CA PHE A 300 4.36 -5.88 2.16
C PHE A 300 5.07 -7.14 2.67
N ALA A 301 5.60 -7.08 3.89
CA ALA A 301 6.21 -8.23 4.55
C ALA A 301 5.14 -9.07 5.27
N VAL A 302 5.34 -10.40 5.32
CA VAL A 302 4.51 -11.32 6.09
C VAL A 302 5.39 -12.37 6.79
N ALA A 303 4.81 -13.07 7.76
CA ALA A 303 5.46 -14.23 8.36
C ALA A 303 5.62 -15.37 7.31
N PRO A 304 6.73 -16.14 7.34
CA PRO A 304 6.94 -17.27 6.43
C PRO A 304 5.76 -18.24 6.35
N SER A 305 5.11 -18.50 7.49
CA SER A 305 3.94 -19.40 7.60
C SER A 305 2.73 -18.93 6.79
N VAL A 306 2.59 -17.63 6.50
CA VAL A 306 1.55 -17.11 5.61
C VAL A 306 1.84 -17.54 4.17
N LEU A 307 3.08 -17.37 3.71
CA LEU A 307 3.50 -17.78 2.37
C LEU A 307 3.39 -19.30 2.17
N GLU A 308 3.76 -20.08 3.18
CA GLU A 308 3.66 -21.55 3.13
C GLU A 308 2.21 -22.00 2.86
N LYS A 309 1.23 -21.41 3.55
CA LYS A 309 -0.19 -21.69 3.29
C LYS A 309 -0.61 -21.27 1.88
N LEU A 310 -0.21 -20.07 1.44
CA LEU A 310 -0.51 -19.58 0.09
C LEU A 310 0.04 -20.48 -1.02
N LYS A 311 1.22 -21.08 -0.82
CA LYS A 311 1.83 -22.03 -1.77
C LYS A 311 1.07 -23.36 -1.88
N LEU A 312 0.24 -23.71 -0.89
CA LEU A 312 -0.58 -24.93 -0.91
C LEU A 312 -1.91 -24.74 -1.65
N VAL A 313 -2.34 -23.50 -1.88
CA VAL A 313 -3.58 -23.21 -2.61
C VAL A 313 -3.49 -23.74 -4.03
N ARG A 314 -4.42 -24.61 -4.39
CA ARG A 314 -4.51 -25.18 -5.73
C ARG A 314 -5.29 -24.25 -6.66
N PRO A 315 -4.90 -24.16 -7.93
CA PRO A 315 -5.75 -23.53 -8.95
C PRO A 315 -7.09 -24.26 -9.04
N ASP A 316 -8.15 -23.50 -9.30
CA ASP A 316 -9.48 -24.00 -9.63
C ASP A 316 -9.48 -24.67 -11.02
#